data_AF-A0A353R0J6-F1
#
_entry.id   AF-A0A353R0J6-F1
#
_cell.length_a   1.000
_cell.length_b   1.000
_cell.length_c   1.000
_cell.angle_alpha   90.00
_cell.angle_beta   90.00
_cell.angle_gamma   90.00
#
_symmetry.space_group_name_H-M   'P 1'
#
loop_
_entity.id
_entity.type
_entity.pdbx_description
1 polymer ?
#
loop_
_entity_poly.entity_id
_entity_poly.type
_entity_poly.pdbx_seq_one_letter_code
_entity_poly.pdbx_strand_id
1 'polypeptide(L)' 'RVLSRAELEEALYGWGQDVESNTIEVHIHHLRRKLNPSLIRTIRGVGYLIERPSA' A
#
# COMPACT_ATOMS: atom_id res chain seq x y z
N ARG A 1 1.76 1.91 -11.66
CA ARG A 1 3.08 2.25 -11.09
C ARG A 1 3.28 1.42 -9.83
N VAL A 2 4.42 0.78 -9.68
CA VAL A 2 4.78 0.05 -8.44
C VAL A 2 5.33 1.07 -7.44
N LEU A 3 4.89 0.96 -6.18
CA LEU A 3 5.40 1.73 -5.05
C LEU A 3 6.10 0.76 -4.10
N SER A 4 7.35 1.07 -3.77
CA SER A 4 8.11 0.33 -2.77
C SER A 4 7.54 0.57 -1.38
N ARG A 5 7.89 -0.31 -0.43
CA ARG A 5 7.50 -0.13 0.96
C ARG A 5 8.06 1.16 1.55
N ALA A 6 9.32 1.50 1.23
CA ALA A 6 9.96 2.74 1.67
C ALA A 6 9.23 3.99 1.13
N GLU A 7 8.81 4.00 -0.14
CA GLU A 7 8.01 5.11 -0.70
C GLU A 7 6.66 5.27 0.01
N LEU A 8 6.03 4.16 0.41
CA LEU A 8 4.77 4.22 1.16
C LEU A 8 4.98 4.70 2.60
N GLU A 9 6.06 4.26 3.25
CA GLU A 9 6.45 4.72 4.59
C GLU A 9 6.72 6.23 4.57
N GLU A 10 7.51 6.73 3.61
CA GLU A 10 7.80 8.16 3.43
C GLU A 10 6.53 8.98 3.20
N ALA A 11 5.60 8.49 2.38
CA ALA A 11 4.32 9.14 2.15
C ALA A 11 3.44 9.20 3.42
N LEU A 12 3.56 8.24 4.33
CA LEU A 12 2.83 8.18 5.60
C LEU A 12 3.48 8.99 6.71
N TYR A 13 4.80 9.15 6.71
CA TYR A 13 5.51 10.03 7.66
C TYR A 13 4.96 11.47 7.60
N GLY A 14 4.55 11.94 6.42
CA GLY A 14 3.90 13.26 6.26
C GLY A 14 2.51 13.40 6.91
N TRP A 15 1.92 12.30 7.38
CA TRP A 15 0.58 12.27 7.99
C TRP A 15 0.64 12.20 9.53
N GLY A 16 1.83 12.31 10.13
CA GLY A 16 2.00 12.38 11.59
C GLY A 16 1.66 11.08 12.33
N GLN A 17 1.65 9.94 11.62
CA GLN A 17 1.48 8.62 12.20
C GLN A 17 2.85 7.98 12.43
N ASP A 18 3.11 7.48 13.65
CA ASP A 18 4.22 6.56 13.88
C ASP A 18 3.97 5.28 13.08
N VAL A 19 4.67 5.14 11.96
CA VAL A 19 4.55 3.98 11.09
C VAL A 19 5.34 2.84 11.71
N GLU A 20 4.69 2.02 12.53
CA GLU A 20 5.26 0.73 12.91
C GLU A 20 5.58 -0.12 11.67
N SER A 21 6.54 -1.03 11.80
CA SER A 21 7.07 -1.85 10.68
C SER A 21 6.05 -2.80 10.04
N ASN A 22 4.82 -2.85 10.55
CA ASN A 22 3.67 -3.60 10.03
C ASN A 22 2.49 -2.70 9.61
N THR A 23 2.58 -1.38 9.80
CA THR A 23 1.46 -0.45 9.56
C THR A 23 1.04 -0.44 8.09
N ILE A 24 1.99 -0.60 7.16
CA ILE A 24 1.71 -0.67 5.72
C ILE A 24 0.82 -1.88 5.42
N GLU A 25 1.16 -3.04 5.94
CA GLU A 25 0.43 -4.29 5.71
C GLU A 25 -0.99 -4.21 6.28
N VAL A 26 -1.16 -3.59 7.46
CA VAL A 26 -2.48 -3.33 8.06
C VAL A 26 -3.31 -2.38 7.19
N HIS A 27 -2.72 -1.28 6.71
CA HIS A 27 -3.41 -0.34 5.83
C HIS A 27 -3.82 -0.99 4.51
N ILE A 28 -2.93 -1.75 3.88
CA ILE A 28 -3.22 -2.49 2.65
C ILE A 28 -4.33 -3.52 2.89
N HIS A 29 -4.34 -4.19 4.04
CA HIS A 29 -5.42 -5.10 4.42
C HIS A 29 -6.76 -4.37 4.54
N HIS A 30 -6.80 -3.25 5.25
CA HIS A 30 -8.02 -2.43 5.36
C HIS A 30 -8.48 -1.89 4.01
N LEU A 31 -7.57 -1.42 3.17
CA LEU A 31 -7.87 -0.94 1.82
C LEU A 31 -8.43 -2.05 0.95
N ARG A 32 -7.84 -3.26 0.95
CA ARG A 32 -8.39 -4.42 0.22
C ARG A 32 -9.77 -4.86 0.69
N ARG A 33 -10.10 -4.62 1.95
CA ARG A 33 -11.41 -4.93 2.52
C ARG A 33 -12.46 -3.88 2.16
N LYS A 34 -12.06 -2.61 2.13
CA LYS A 34 -12.93 -1.47 1.77
C LYS A 34 -13.10 -1.29 0.26
N LEU A 35 -12.06 -1.65 -0.50
CA LEU A 35 -12.02 -1.61 -1.96
C LEU A 35 -12.13 -3.04 -2.51
N ASN A 36 -12.00 -3.18 -3.83
CA ASN A 36 -11.89 -4.50 -4.44
C ASN A 36 -10.52 -5.13 -4.10
N PRO A 37 -10.46 -6.37 -3.59
CA PRO A 37 -9.20 -7.06 -3.30
C PRO A 37 -8.24 -7.17 -4.48
N SER A 38 -8.76 -7.21 -5.72
CA SER A 38 -7.95 -7.30 -6.94
C SER A 38 -7.23 -5.98 -7.28
N LEU A 39 -7.66 -4.85 -6.71
CA LEU A 39 -7.13 -3.53 -7.03
C LEU A 39 -5.68 -3.33 -6.56
N ILE A 40 -5.31 -3.97 -5.44
CA ILE A 40 -3.99 -3.83 -4.83
C ILE A 40 -3.24 -5.15 -4.94
N ARG A 41 -2.25 -5.20 -5.82
CA ARG A 41 -1.36 -6.36 -5.97
C ARG A 41 -0.07 -6.17 -5.17
N THR A 42 0.31 -7.21 -4.45
CA THR A 42 1.60 -7.25 -3.74
C THR A 42 2.63 -7.93 -4.64
N ILE A 43 3.75 -7.26 -4.88
CA ILE A 43 4.91 -7.79 -5.59
C ILE A 43 5.97 -8.08 -4.53
N ARG A 44 6.17 -9.36 -4.20
CA ARG A 44 7.14 -9.78 -3.18
C ARG A 44 8.53 -9.28 -3.53
N GLY A 45 9.23 -8.68 -2.56
CA GLY A 45 10.57 -8.13 -2.73
C GLY A 45 10.64 -6.79 -3.47
N VAL A 46 9.51 -6.23 -3.93
CA VAL A 46 9.47 -4.95 -4.64
C VAL A 46 8.55 -3.95 -3.96
N GLY A 47 7.30 -4.33 -3.67
CA GLY A 47 6.31 -3.43 -3.07
C GLY A 47 4.88 -3.70 -3.49
N TYR A 48 4.10 -2.64 -3.73
CA TYR A 48 2.67 -2.70 -4.01
C TYR A 48 2.34 -2.00 -5.34
N LEU A 49 1.42 -2.58 -6.09
CA LEU A 49 0.90 -2.04 -7.33
C LEU A 49 -0.60 -1.80 -7.17
N ILE A 50 -1.04 -0.59 -7.50
CA ILE A 50 -2.46 -0.31 -7.70
C ILE A 50 -2.76 -0.49 -9.19
N GLU A 51 -3.57 -1.48 -9.51
CA GLU A 51 -4.14 -1.63 -10.85
C GLU A 51 -5.24 -0.59 -10.99
N ARG A 52 -5.02 0.45 -11.80
CA ARG A 52 -6.15 1.29 -12.22
C ARG A 52 -7.01 0.40 -13.12
N PRO A 53 -8.33 0.29 -12.88
CA PRO A 53 -9.20 -0.29 -13.89
C PRO A 53 -8.99 0.56 -15.15
N SER A 54 -8.46 -0.07 -16.19
CA SER A 54 -8.40 0.52 -17.52
C SER A 54 -9.84 0.85 -17.90
N ALA A 55 -10.16 2.14 -17.89
CA ALA A 55 -11.39 2.67 -18.48
C ALA A 55 -11.33 2.51 -20.00
#